data_AF-A0A7Z9VD19-F1
#
_entry.id   AF-A0A7Z9VD19-F1
#
_cell.length_a   1.000
_cell.length_b   1.000
_cell.length_c   1.000
_cell.angle_alpha   90.00
_cell.angle_beta   90.00
_cell.angle_gamma   90.00
#
_symmetry.space_group_name_H-M   'P 1'
#
loop_
_entity.id
_entity.type
_entity.pdbx_description
1 polymer ?
#
loop_
_entity_poly.entity_id
_entity_poly.type
_entity_poly.pdbx_seq_one_letter_code
_entity_poly.pdbx_strand_id
1 'polypeptide(L)'
;FSRKKLLMIGLLAYAARMALFSYAPMLGAAGMPLVLIGVALHGLCFGCFIFVAYMVVDEETSKDVRASAQNLFNLVIIGLGIIVGSKIAASVSAWAKTRVAEGDDWYHYTTELFSIPMYASLLCLVLMFLFYPSGTRNQESQS
;
A
#
# COMPACT_ATOMS: atom_id res chain seq x y z
N PHE A 1 -0.80 18.29 8.17
CA PHE A 1 -1.18 17.58 6.92
C PHE A 1 -2.58 17.00 7.10
N SER A 2 -3.47 17.11 6.10
CA SER A 2 -4.80 16.48 6.17
C SER A 2 -4.67 14.96 5.99
N ARG A 3 -5.42 14.16 6.76
CA ARG A 3 -5.49 12.68 6.64
C ARG A 3 -5.61 12.23 5.20
N LYS A 4 -6.46 12.93 4.43
CA LYS A 4 -6.68 12.70 3.00
C LYS A 4 -5.36 12.75 2.22
N LYS A 5 -4.53 13.78 2.46
CA LYS A 5 -3.25 13.94 1.75
C LYS A 5 -2.28 12.81 2.08
N LEU A 6 -2.18 12.41 3.35
CA LEU A 6 -1.29 11.31 3.78
C LEU A 6 -1.71 9.97 3.18
N LEU A 7 -3.02 9.70 3.16
CA LEU A 7 -3.56 8.48 2.55
C LEU A 7 -3.36 8.46 1.03
N MET A 8 -3.58 9.58 0.34
CA MET A 8 -3.32 9.71 -1.10
C MET A 8 -1.84 9.54 -1.44
N ILE A 9 -0.93 10.16 -0.67
CA ILE A 9 0.52 10.02 -0.86
C ILE A 9 0.93 8.56 -0.65
N GLY A 10 0.44 7.91 0.41
CA GLY A 10 0.72 6.49 0.68
C GLY A 10 0.24 5.58 -0.46
N LEU A 11 -0.95 5.84 -0.99
CA LEU A 11 -1.52 5.04 -2.08
C LEU A 11 -0.81 5.26 -3.42
N LEU A 12 -0.41 6.51 -3.71
CA LEU A 12 0.40 6.83 -4.88
C LEU A 12 1.79 6.18 -4.78
N ALA A 13 2.43 6.26 -3.62
CA ALA A 13 3.71 5.59 -3.38
C ALA A 13 3.58 4.06 -3.51
N TYR A 14 2.46 3.48 -3.09
CA TYR A 14 2.20 2.06 -3.23
C TYR A 14 2.01 1.68 -4.70
N ALA A 15 1.23 2.45 -5.46
CA ALA A 15 1.07 2.24 -6.90
C ALA A 15 2.42 2.34 -7.64
N ALA A 16 3.22 3.35 -7.32
CA ALA A 16 4.56 3.52 -7.87
C ALA A 16 5.48 2.33 -7.53
N ARG A 17 5.45 1.85 -6.29
CA ARG A 17 6.19 0.64 -5.87
C ARG A 17 5.78 -0.59 -6.68
N MET A 18 4.47 -0.84 -6.85
CA MET A 18 3.99 -1.98 -7.62
C MET A 18 4.39 -1.86 -9.10
N ALA A 19 4.33 -0.65 -9.68
CA ALA A 19 4.81 -0.40 -11.03
C ALA A 19 6.32 -0.70 -11.16
N LEU A 20 7.14 -0.25 -10.20
CA LEU A 20 8.58 -0.56 -10.21
C LEU A 20 8.85 -2.06 -10.15
N PHE A 21 8.14 -2.81 -9.30
CA PHE A 21 8.30 -4.28 -9.25
C PHE A 21 7.76 -5.02 -10.47
N SER A 22 6.77 -4.45 -11.16
CA SER A 22 6.25 -5.00 -12.40
C SER A 22 7.23 -4.81 -13.57
N TYR A 23 7.82 -3.62 -13.72
CA TYR A 23 8.59 -3.26 -14.92
C TYR A 23 10.12 -3.32 -14.75
N ALA A 24 10.66 -3.17 -13.54
CA ALA A 24 12.11 -3.24 -13.32
C ALA A 24 12.73 -4.58 -13.77
N PRO A 25 12.07 -5.75 -13.58
CA PRO A 25 12.57 -7.03 -14.09
C PRO A 25 12.81 -7.06 -15.61
N MET A 26 12.02 -6.31 -16.40
CA MET A 26 12.16 -6.24 -17.87
C MET A 26 13.47 -5.57 -18.30
N LEU A 27 14.06 -4.73 -17.44
CA LEU A 27 15.30 -3.99 -17.71
C LEU A 27 16.56 -4.80 -17.35
N GLY A 28 16.42 -6.04 -16.89
CA GLY A 28 17.54 -6.89 -16.49
C GLY A 28 18.41 -6.24 -15.41
N ALA A 29 19.73 -6.24 -15.61
CA ALA A 29 20.68 -5.68 -14.64
C ALA A 29 20.50 -4.16 -14.40
N ALA A 30 19.99 -3.42 -15.40
CA ALA A 30 19.69 -1.99 -15.26
C ALA A 30 18.45 -1.73 -14.38
N GLY A 31 17.63 -2.74 -14.12
CA GLY A 31 16.45 -2.66 -13.25
C GLY A 31 16.75 -2.70 -11.76
N MET A 32 17.94 -3.16 -11.34
CA MET A 32 18.25 -3.33 -9.92
C MET A 32 18.11 -2.04 -9.07
N PRO A 33 18.57 -0.86 -9.53
CA PRO A 33 18.34 0.39 -8.80
C PRO A 33 16.86 0.73 -8.62
N LEU A 34 16.01 0.42 -9.61
CA LEU A 34 14.57 0.65 -9.55
C LEU A 34 13.90 -0.25 -8.51
N VAL A 35 14.35 -1.51 -8.39
CA VAL A 35 13.89 -2.42 -7.34
C VAL A 35 14.25 -1.87 -5.95
N LEU A 36 15.47 -1.34 -5.77
CA LEU A 36 15.89 -0.72 -4.51
C LEU A 36 15.04 0.50 -4.16
N ILE A 37 14.69 1.34 -5.15
CA ILE A 37 13.73 2.44 -4.95
C ILE A 37 12.36 1.89 -4.53
N GLY A 38 11.88 0.81 -5.15
CA GLY A 38 10.65 0.13 -4.75
C GLY A 38 10.69 -0.36 -3.30
N VAL A 39 11.83 -0.87 -2.83
CA VAL A 39 12.05 -1.25 -1.43
C VAL A 39 12.04 -0.03 -0.51
N ALA A 40 12.71 1.07 -0.87
CA ALA A 40 12.69 2.31 -0.10
C ALA A 40 11.26 2.89 0.02
N LEU A 41 10.48 2.84 -1.07
CA LEU A 41 9.08 3.24 -1.07
C LEU A 41 8.21 2.39 -0.12
N HIS A 42 8.64 1.17 0.24
CA HIS A 42 7.93 0.36 1.24
C HIS A 42 7.73 1.14 2.54
N GLY A 43 8.82 1.70 3.05
CA GLY A 43 8.85 2.37 4.35
C GLY A 43 7.96 3.61 4.32
N LEU A 44 7.97 4.34 3.20
CA LEU A 44 7.09 5.49 3.01
C LEU A 44 5.61 5.09 3.01
N CYS A 45 5.22 4.09 2.22
CA CYS A 45 3.83 3.61 2.15
C CYS A 45 3.35 3.10 3.51
N PHE A 46 4.16 2.25 4.12
CA PHE A 46 3.87 1.63 5.40
C PHE A 46 3.73 2.68 6.50
N GLY A 47 4.67 3.64 6.57
CA GLY A 47 4.63 4.74 7.52
C GLY A 47 3.38 5.62 7.34
N CYS A 48 3.04 5.99 6.10
CA CYS A 48 1.85 6.81 5.84
C CYS A 48 0.55 6.11 6.26
N PHE A 49 0.38 4.82 5.93
CA PHE A 49 -0.84 4.09 6.29
C PHE A 49 -0.96 3.85 7.79
N ILE A 50 0.13 3.43 8.44
CA ILE A 50 0.12 3.22 9.89
C ILE A 50 -0.09 4.54 10.64
N PHE A 51 0.52 5.63 10.19
CA PHE A 51 0.32 6.94 10.79
C PHE A 51 -1.14 7.42 10.70
N VAL A 52 -1.77 7.27 9.52
CA VAL A 52 -3.20 7.60 9.35
C VAL A 52 -4.07 6.69 10.23
N ALA A 53 -3.75 5.40 10.31
CA ALA A 53 -4.51 4.47 11.13
C ALA A 53 -4.41 4.80 12.62
N TYR A 54 -3.22 5.12 13.13
CA TYR A 54 -3.05 5.57 14.52
C TYR A 54 -3.77 6.88 14.79
N MET A 55 -3.80 7.81 13.83
CA MET A 55 -4.60 9.02 13.98
C MET A 55 -6.11 8.70 14.11
N VAL A 56 -6.62 7.72 13.37
CA VAL A 56 -8.01 7.27 13.49
C VAL A 56 -8.25 6.57 14.83
N VAL A 57 -7.37 5.66 15.24
CA VAL A 57 -7.45 5.00 16.55
C VAL A 57 -7.48 6.02 17.69
N ASP A 58 -6.65 7.06 17.60
CA ASP A 58 -6.57 8.14 18.60
C ASP A 58 -7.82 9.02 18.67
N GLU A 59 -8.55 9.17 17.57
CA GLU A 59 -9.82 9.90 17.51
C GLU A 59 -10.97 9.09 18.11
N GLU A 60 -10.95 7.77 17.95
CA GLU A 60 -12.02 6.86 18.41
C GLU A 60 -11.79 6.31 19.82
N THR A 61 -10.66 6.61 20.47
CA THR A 61 -10.32 6.08 21.79
C THR A 61 -10.04 7.16 22.83
N SER A 62 -10.43 6.89 24.07
CA SER A 62 -10.06 7.74 25.21
C SER A 62 -8.57 7.62 25.52
N LYS A 63 -8.01 8.66 26.17
CA LYS A 63 -6.57 8.74 26.46
C LYS A 63 -6.05 7.53 27.25
N ASP A 64 -6.88 6.98 28.14
CA ASP A 64 -6.48 5.91 29.04
C ASP A 64 -6.29 4.56 28.33
N VAL A 65 -6.96 4.34 27.20
CA VAL A 65 -6.91 3.06 26.44
C VAL A 65 -6.18 3.16 25.11
N ARG A 66 -5.74 4.36 24.72
CA ARG A 66 -5.10 4.63 23.42
C ARG A 66 -3.89 3.74 23.16
N ALA A 67 -2.97 3.65 24.12
CA ALA A 67 -1.77 2.85 23.97
C ALA A 67 -2.10 1.35 23.76
N SER A 68 -3.08 0.83 24.51
CA SER A 68 -3.56 -0.53 24.35
C SER A 68 -4.24 -0.75 23.00
N ALA A 69 -5.05 0.21 22.54
CA ALA A 69 -5.75 0.14 21.25
C ALA A 69 -4.77 0.20 20.06
N GLN A 70 -3.74 1.06 20.12
CA GLN A 70 -2.69 1.11 19.10
C GLN A 70 -1.89 -0.20 19.04
N ASN A 71 -1.54 -0.77 20.19
CA ASN A 71 -0.81 -2.04 20.22
C ASN A 71 -1.67 -3.21 19.70
N LEU A 72 -2.97 -3.22 20.03
CA LEU A 72 -3.93 -4.18 19.47
C LEU A 72 -4.06 -4.01 17.95
N PHE A 73 -4.17 -2.78 17.46
CA PHE A 73 -4.20 -2.48 16.02
C PHE A 73 -2.94 -3.02 15.34
N ASN A 74 -1.76 -2.77 15.91
CA ASN A 74 -0.50 -3.27 15.37
C ASN A 74 -0.44 -4.81 15.36
N LEU A 75 -0.91 -5.47 16.42
CA LEU A 75 -1.04 -6.93 16.47
C LEU A 75 -1.95 -7.46 15.37
N VAL A 76 -3.07 -6.78 15.10
CA VAL A 76 -4.00 -7.18 14.04
C VAL A 76 -3.36 -7.02 12.66
N ILE A 77 -2.71 -5.88 12.37
CA ILE A 77 -2.14 -5.62 11.05
C ILE A 77 -0.88 -6.47 10.79
N ILE A 78 0.07 -6.50 11.74
CA ILE A 78 1.36 -7.16 11.57
C ILE A 78 1.30 -8.63 11.97
N GLY A 79 0.43 -9.02 12.90
CA GLY A 79 0.21 -10.42 13.24
C GLY A 79 -0.76 -11.09 12.26
N LEU A 80 -2.05 -10.81 12.42
CA LEU A 80 -3.10 -11.49 11.64
C LEU A 80 -3.08 -11.10 10.16
N GLY A 81 -2.84 -9.82 9.86
CA GLY A 81 -2.80 -9.29 8.51
C GLY A 81 -1.72 -9.95 7.65
N ILE A 82 -0.54 -10.23 8.22
CA ILE A 82 0.53 -10.94 7.50
C ILE A 82 0.13 -12.39 7.20
N ILE A 83 -0.53 -13.08 8.13
CA ILE A 83 -0.97 -14.47 7.93
C ILE A 83 -2.00 -14.56 6.79
N VAL A 84 -3.04 -13.71 6.85
CA VAL A 84 -4.09 -13.67 5.84
C VAL A 84 -3.52 -13.17 4.50
N GLY A 85 -2.71 -12.11 4.53
CA GLY A 85 -2.05 -11.55 3.34
C GLY A 85 -1.14 -12.56 2.64
N SER A 86 -0.40 -13.39 3.39
CA SER A 86 0.43 -14.44 2.82
C SER A 86 -0.38 -15.51 2.11
N LYS A 87 -1.55 -15.89 2.64
CA LYS A 87 -2.47 -16.82 1.97
C LYS A 87 -2.99 -16.22 0.66
N ILE A 88 -3.42 -14.96 0.67
CA ILE A 88 -3.89 -14.27 -0.53
C ILE A 88 -2.75 -14.16 -1.57
N ALA A 89 -1.54 -13.77 -1.15
CA ALA A 89 -0.38 -13.70 -2.03
C ALA A 89 -0.01 -15.06 -2.62
N ALA A 90 -0.13 -16.14 -1.86
CA ALA A 90 0.07 -17.50 -2.36
C ALA A 90 -0.97 -17.86 -3.44
N SER A 91 -2.25 -17.53 -3.22
CA SER A 91 -3.30 -17.74 -4.23
C SER A 91 -3.09 -16.90 -5.49
N VAL A 92 -2.73 -15.63 -5.35
CA VAL A 92 -2.45 -14.73 -6.47
C VAL A 92 -1.22 -15.19 -7.25
N SER A 93 -0.17 -15.66 -6.57
CA SER A 93 1.02 -16.21 -7.24
C SER A 93 0.73 -17.52 -7.97
N ALA A 94 -0.10 -18.40 -7.41
CA ALA A 94 -0.55 -19.61 -8.09
C ALA A 94 -1.35 -19.25 -9.36
N TRP A 95 -2.23 -18.25 -9.29
CA TRP A 95 -2.95 -17.74 -10.45
C TRP A 95 -2.02 -17.09 -11.49
N ALA A 96 -1.06 -16.28 -11.06
CA ALA A 96 -0.12 -15.64 -11.99
C ALA A 96 0.72 -16.68 -12.76
N LYS A 97 1.08 -17.79 -12.10
CA LYS A 97 1.79 -18.90 -12.75
C LYS A 97 0.99 -19.58 -13.86
N THR A 98 -0.35 -19.58 -13.81
CA THR A 98 -1.16 -20.16 -14.91
C THR A 98 -1.25 -19.25 -16.13
N ARG A 99 -0.84 -17.99 -16.01
CA ARG A 99 -0.82 -16.98 -17.08
C ARG A 99 0.52 -16.91 -17.82
N VAL A 100 1.53 -17.63 -17.34
CA VAL A 100 2.88 -17.64 -17.92
C VAL A 100 3.09 -18.99 -18.60
N ALA A 101 3.40 -18.98 -19.89
CA ALA A 101 3.65 -20.19 -20.66
C ALA A 101 5.07 -20.74 -20.42
N GLU A 102 5.25 -22.04 -20.63
CA GLU A 102 6.59 -22.64 -20.66
C GLU A 102 7.39 -22.04 -21.82
N GLY A 103 8.44 -21.28 -21.50
CA GLY A 103 9.28 -20.56 -22.46
C GLY A 103 9.11 -19.03 -22.45
N ASP A 104 8.13 -18.49 -21.71
CA ASP A 104 8.03 -17.05 -21.49
C ASP A 104 9.21 -16.54 -20.65
N ASP A 105 9.64 -15.31 -20.92
CA ASP A 105 10.66 -14.67 -20.11
C ASP A 105 10.22 -14.56 -18.64
N TRP A 106 11.17 -14.77 -17.72
CA TRP A 106 10.92 -14.82 -16.28
C TRP A 106 10.24 -13.57 -15.70
N TYR A 107 10.33 -12.41 -16.38
CA TYR A 107 9.70 -11.15 -15.96
C TYR A 107 8.19 -11.10 -16.24
N HIS A 108 7.64 -11.98 -17.07
CA HIS A 108 6.19 -12.06 -17.28
C HIS A 108 5.46 -12.43 -16.00
N TYR A 109 6.05 -13.35 -15.21
CA TYR A 109 5.52 -13.70 -13.90
C TYR A 109 5.45 -12.50 -12.96
N THR A 110 6.51 -11.69 -12.88
CA THR A 110 6.51 -10.50 -12.00
C THR A 110 5.51 -9.45 -12.47
N THR A 111 5.33 -9.33 -13.79
CA THR A 111 4.36 -8.39 -14.38
C THR A 111 2.93 -8.76 -14.00
N GLU A 112 2.54 -10.03 -14.16
CA GLU A 112 1.21 -10.53 -13.79
C GLU A 112 0.96 -10.44 -12.27
N LEU A 113 1.99 -10.75 -11.46
CA LEU A 113 1.87 -10.74 -10.01
C LEU A 113 1.68 -9.32 -9.44
N PHE A 114 2.49 -8.36 -9.88
CA PHE A 114 2.50 -7.00 -9.32
C PHE A 114 1.54 -6.02 -10.03
N SER A 115 1.07 -6.34 -11.23
CA SER A 115 0.05 -5.53 -11.91
C SER A 115 -1.30 -5.55 -11.20
N ILE A 116 -1.70 -6.68 -10.60
CA ILE A 116 -2.95 -6.79 -9.83
C ILE A 116 -3.02 -5.75 -8.69
N PRO A 117 -2.07 -5.71 -7.73
CA PRO A 117 -2.08 -4.70 -6.68
C PRO A 117 -1.83 -3.28 -7.22
N MET A 118 -1.14 -3.12 -8.35
CA MET A 118 -1.00 -1.83 -9.04
C MET A 118 -2.37 -1.29 -9.48
N TYR A 119 -3.14 -2.06 -10.25
CA TYR A 119 -4.46 -1.63 -10.72
C TYR A 119 -5.44 -1.44 -9.55
N ALA A 120 -5.39 -2.32 -8.55
CA ALA A 120 -6.23 -2.19 -7.36
C ALA A 120 -5.94 -0.88 -6.59
N SER A 121 -4.67 -0.51 -6.46
CA SER A 121 -4.29 0.74 -5.78
C SER A 121 -4.60 1.99 -6.61
N LEU A 122 -4.40 1.95 -7.92
CA LEU A 122 -4.83 3.03 -8.83
C LEU A 122 -6.34 3.22 -8.81
N LEU A 123 -7.11 2.12 -8.84
CA LEU A 123 -8.56 2.17 -8.72
C LEU A 123 -8.97 2.80 -7.38
N CYS A 124 -8.37 2.36 -6.28
CA CYS A 124 -8.62 2.94 -4.96
C CYS A 124 -8.27 4.44 -4.92
N LEU A 125 -7.20 4.86 -5.61
CA LEU A 125 -6.79 6.25 -5.69
C LEU A 125 -7.79 7.10 -6.47
N VAL A 126 -8.27 6.58 -7.61
CA VAL A 126 -9.32 7.22 -8.41
C VAL A 126 -10.62 7.32 -7.62
N LEU A 127 -11.04 6.24 -6.95
CA LEU A 127 -12.22 6.25 -6.09
C LEU A 127 -12.08 7.26 -4.96
N MET A 128 -10.92 7.34 -4.32
CA MET A 128 -10.67 8.31 -3.25
C MET A 128 -10.64 9.74 -3.79
N PHE A 129 -10.16 9.96 -5.01
CA PHE A 129 -10.20 11.27 -5.66
C PHE A 129 -11.65 11.71 -5.97
N LEU A 130 -12.48 10.79 -6.47
CA LEU A 130 -13.87 11.05 -6.85
C LEU A 130 -14.83 11.14 -5.65
N PHE A 131 -14.74 10.21 -4.70
CA PHE A 131 -15.73 10.04 -3.64
C PHE A 131 -15.33 10.64 -2.30
N TYR A 132 -14.05 10.89 -2.02
CA TYR A 132 -13.66 11.42 -0.72
C TYR A 132 -13.85 12.94 -0.71
N PRO A 133 -14.88 13.49 -0.02
CA PRO A 133 -15.10 14.92 0.00
C PRO A 133 -13.88 15.58 0.64
N SER A 134 -13.26 16.55 -0.03
CA SER A 134 -12.32 17.44 0.64
C SER A 134 -13.11 18.29 1.62
N GLY A 135 -13.34 17.75 2.83
CA GLY A 135 -13.85 18.51 3.95
C GLY A 135 -12.82 19.58 4.30
N THR A 136 -12.95 20.75 3.67
CA THR A 136 -12.32 21.98 4.12
C THR A 136 -12.93 22.31 5.47
N ARG A 137 -12.38 21.74 6.55
CA ARG A 137 -12.61 22.29 7.88
C ARG A 137 -11.71 23.51 7.96
N ASN A 138 -12.25 24.64 7.54
CA ASN A 138 -11.67 25.96 7.77
C ASN A 138 -11.21 26.01 9.23
N GLN A 139 -9.89 26.02 9.44
CA GLN A 139 -9.29 26.46 10.69
C GLN A 139 -9.37 27.98 10.68
N GLU A 140 -10.59 28.49 10.82
CA GLU A 140 -10.88 29.88 11.13
C GLU A 140 -11.70 29.84 12.42
N SER A 141 -11.30 30.64 13.40
CA SER A 141 -11.57 30.53 14.84
C SER A 141 -10.68 29.46 15.52
N GLN A 142 -9.71 29.78 16.37
CA GLN A 142 -9.49 30.98 17.17
C GLN A 142 -7.99 31.34 17.21
N SER A 143 -7.73 32.58 16.81
CA SER A 143 -6.68 33.45 17.37
C SER A 143 -6.83 33.57 18.89
#